data_AF-A0A836KH75-F1
#
_entry.id   AF-A0A836KH75-F1
#
_cell.length_a   1.000
_cell.length_b   1.000
_cell.length_c   1.000
_cell.angle_alpha   90.00
_cell.angle_beta   90.00
_cell.angle_gamma   90.00
#
_symmetry.space_group_name_H-M   'P 1'
#
loop_
_entity.id
_entity.type
_entity.pdbx_description
1 polymer ?
#
loop_
_entity_poly.entity_id
_entity_poly.type
_entity_poly.pdbx_seq_one_letter_code
_entity_poly.pdbx_strand_id
1 'polypeptide(L)'
;MGKGNAHTRSSRGRGRGRGGGSGGACVTSGFHSNEPPAHPCSVPLAMWDFEQCDPNACSGKKLYRLNALRLLRLSEPFCGVVLTPSATEIVSPADRDIVLQNGVAVVDCSWKELDAVPWRKMRMSAPRLLPLLMAANPVNYGRPSKLNCAEALAATLAIVGLMDDARSVMAYFSWGASFFDVNGELLAGYQQCANSAEVSAFQEKYVETELRESEVRRALDLDAMDLSDARPLNERRGRLKKRHEWQQPSLSEDDAKNESAEEDDPGSDDGTSGS
;
A
#
# COMPACT_ATOMS: atom_id res chain seq x y z
N MET A 1 -61.56 5.38 68.03
CA MET A 1 -61.55 4.36 66.96
C MET A 1 -60.13 3.86 66.74
N GLY A 2 -59.94 2.55 66.58
CA GLY A 2 -58.86 1.98 65.74
C GLY A 2 -57.52 1.63 66.40
N LYS A 3 -57.36 0.35 66.79
CA LYS A 3 -56.08 -0.36 66.95
C LYS A 3 -55.50 -0.73 65.56
N GLY A 4 -54.19 -1.02 65.48
CA GLY A 4 -53.59 -1.79 64.38
C GLY A 4 -52.09 -1.52 64.21
N ASN A 5 -51.19 -2.22 64.92
CA ASN A 5 -50.60 -3.54 64.66
C ASN A 5 -49.46 -3.55 63.60
N ALA A 6 -48.33 -4.10 64.03
CA ALA A 6 -47.10 -4.29 63.27
C ALA A 6 -47.29 -5.20 62.05
N HIS A 7 -46.47 -5.01 61.00
CA HIS A 7 -46.00 -6.09 60.12
C HIS A 7 -44.65 -5.74 59.48
N THR A 8 -43.90 -6.82 59.25
CA THR A 8 -42.49 -6.95 58.93
C THR A 8 -42.18 -6.67 57.47
N ARG A 9 -40.93 -6.32 57.15
CA ARG A 9 -40.21 -6.94 56.03
C ARG A 9 -38.70 -6.75 56.11
N SER A 10 -38.04 -7.90 56.21
CA SER A 10 -36.61 -8.12 56.08
C SER A 10 -36.19 -7.97 54.61
N SER A 11 -35.06 -7.32 54.34
CA SER A 11 -34.21 -7.72 53.21
C SER A 11 -32.73 -7.48 53.54
N ARG A 12 -32.02 -8.61 53.65
CA ARG A 12 -30.58 -8.76 53.90
C ARG A 12 -29.76 -8.03 52.83
N GLY A 13 -28.99 -7.03 53.23
CA GLY A 13 -27.84 -6.56 52.46
C GLY A 13 -26.65 -7.49 52.69
N ARG A 14 -26.43 -8.45 51.79
CA ARG A 14 -25.17 -9.20 51.71
C ARG A 14 -24.32 -8.60 50.60
N GLY A 15 -23.18 -8.03 50.99
CA GLY A 15 -22.11 -7.67 50.06
C GLY A 15 -21.39 -8.91 49.51
N ARG A 16 -20.70 -8.68 48.39
CA ARG A 16 -19.57 -9.40 47.74
C ARG A 16 -19.57 -8.86 46.30
N GLY A 17 -18.49 -8.44 45.67
CA GLY A 17 -17.06 -8.65 45.86
C GLY A 17 -16.46 -8.51 44.47
N ARG A 18 -15.30 -7.86 44.35
CA ARG A 18 -14.52 -7.74 43.10
C ARG A 18 -14.16 -9.10 42.52
N GLY A 19 -14.13 -9.17 41.18
CA GLY A 19 -13.48 -10.18 40.33
C GLY A 19 -13.96 -9.92 38.89
N GLY A 20 -13.16 -9.68 37.86
CA GLY A 20 -11.83 -10.19 37.57
C GLY A 20 -11.93 -11.21 36.44
N GLY A 21 -11.81 -10.74 35.18
CA GLY A 21 -11.43 -11.49 33.97
C GLY A 21 -12.26 -12.71 33.52
N SER A 22 -12.83 -12.65 32.31
CA SER A 22 -12.64 -13.70 31.29
C SER A 22 -13.22 -13.21 29.94
N GLY A 23 -12.58 -13.63 28.85
CA GLY A 23 -12.63 -13.01 27.53
C GLY A 23 -14.03 -12.73 26.99
N GLY A 24 -14.26 -11.47 26.63
CA GLY A 24 -15.37 -11.10 25.76
C GLY A 24 -15.10 -11.67 24.37
N ALA A 25 -15.62 -12.87 24.11
CA ALA A 25 -15.71 -13.42 22.77
C ALA A 25 -16.42 -12.38 21.90
N CYS A 26 -15.70 -11.78 20.97
CA CYS A 26 -16.27 -10.82 20.05
C CYS A 26 -17.12 -11.60 19.05
N VAL A 27 -18.42 -11.63 19.31
CA VAL A 27 -19.38 -12.24 18.39
C VAL A 27 -19.50 -11.27 17.21
N THR A 28 -19.01 -11.69 16.04
CA THR A 28 -19.23 -10.97 14.78
C THR A 28 -20.74 -10.95 14.54
N SER A 29 -21.37 -9.81 14.82
CA SER A 29 -22.81 -9.67 14.67
C SER A 29 -23.17 -9.67 13.19
N GLY A 30 -23.80 -10.77 12.77
CA GLY A 30 -24.86 -10.85 11.76
C GLY A 30 -24.60 -10.14 10.44
N PHE A 31 -24.30 -10.95 9.41
CA PHE A 31 -24.52 -10.66 8.00
C PHE A 31 -25.81 -9.85 7.78
N HIS A 32 -25.71 -8.64 7.23
CA HIS A 32 -26.88 -7.87 6.75
C HIS A 32 -26.72 -7.67 5.24
N SER A 33 -26.96 -8.76 4.50
CA SER A 33 -27.31 -8.88 3.08
C SER A 33 -27.53 -10.38 2.84
N ASN A 34 -28.70 -10.77 2.34
CA ASN A 34 -29.21 -12.15 2.32
C ASN A 34 -28.61 -13.04 1.21
N GLU A 35 -27.37 -12.79 0.77
CA GLU A 35 -26.62 -13.71 -0.08
C GLU A 35 -25.21 -13.88 0.50
N PRO A 36 -24.76 -15.14 0.72
CA PRO A 36 -23.37 -15.39 1.04
C PRO A 36 -22.55 -14.85 -0.14
N PRO A 37 -21.55 -14.01 0.09
CA PRO A 37 -20.74 -13.52 -1.00
C PRO A 37 -20.11 -14.73 -1.69
N ALA A 38 -20.02 -14.69 -3.03
CA ALA A 38 -19.33 -15.71 -3.80
C ALA A 38 -17.83 -15.58 -3.52
N HIS A 39 -17.42 -15.91 -2.30
CA HIS A 39 -16.09 -15.66 -1.78
C HIS A 39 -15.13 -16.60 -2.50
N PRO A 40 -14.22 -16.07 -3.33
CA PRO A 40 -13.16 -16.91 -3.87
C PRO A 40 -12.10 -17.20 -2.79
N CYS A 41 -12.18 -16.53 -1.63
CA CYS A 41 -11.27 -16.69 -0.50
C CYS A 41 -11.91 -17.54 0.61
N SER A 42 -11.08 -18.36 1.27
CA SER A 42 -11.50 -19.21 2.39
C SER A 42 -11.80 -18.44 3.69
N VAL A 43 -11.35 -17.18 3.78
CA VAL A 43 -11.46 -16.31 4.96
C VAL A 43 -12.30 -15.06 4.69
N PRO A 44 -13.01 -14.52 5.71
CA PRO A 44 -13.81 -13.33 5.52
C PRO A 44 -12.94 -12.09 5.33
N LEU A 45 -13.27 -11.28 4.33
CA LEU A 45 -12.62 -9.99 4.06
C LEU A 45 -13.57 -8.84 4.37
N ALA A 46 -13.07 -7.81 5.04
CA ALA A 46 -13.88 -6.67 5.44
C ALA A 46 -13.14 -5.31 5.27
N MET A 47 -13.88 -4.21 5.28
CA MET A 47 -13.32 -2.87 5.16
C MET A 47 -14.13 -1.83 5.92
N TRP A 48 -13.46 -0.92 6.62
CA TRP A 48 -14.05 0.37 6.96
C TRP A 48 -13.80 1.35 5.83
N ASP A 49 -14.85 2.04 5.43
CA ASP A 49 -14.83 2.95 4.31
C ASP A 49 -15.19 4.36 4.77
N PHE A 50 -14.31 5.31 4.48
CA PHE A 50 -14.47 6.72 4.82
C PHE A 50 -14.93 7.58 3.65
N GLU A 51 -15.14 6.98 2.48
CA GLU A 51 -15.62 7.66 1.26
C GLU A 51 -14.73 8.85 0.86
N GLN A 52 -13.43 8.77 1.19
CA GLN A 52 -12.41 9.79 0.88
C GLN A 52 -11.78 9.58 -0.51
N CYS A 53 -12.10 8.46 -1.17
CA CYS A 53 -11.58 8.07 -2.48
C CYS A 53 -12.73 8.08 -3.51
N ASP A 54 -12.40 8.30 -4.79
CA ASP A 54 -13.37 8.13 -5.87
C ASP A 54 -13.91 6.67 -5.85
N PRO A 55 -15.24 6.47 -5.71
CA PRO A 55 -15.82 5.14 -5.58
C PRO A 55 -15.51 4.26 -6.79
N ASN A 56 -15.31 4.81 -7.99
CA ASN A 56 -15.02 4.04 -9.20
C ASN A 56 -13.57 3.56 -9.26
N ALA A 57 -12.63 4.40 -8.81
CA ALA A 57 -11.19 4.09 -8.78
C ALA A 57 -10.76 3.30 -7.54
N CYS A 58 -11.55 3.34 -6.45
CA CYS A 58 -11.20 2.66 -5.22
C CYS A 58 -11.22 1.13 -5.39
N SER A 59 -10.05 0.51 -5.15
CA SER A 59 -9.85 -0.94 -5.17
C SER A 59 -10.72 -1.67 -4.14
N GLY A 60 -10.90 -1.10 -2.95
CA GLY A 60 -11.76 -1.64 -1.90
C GLY A 60 -13.25 -1.63 -2.27
N LYS A 61 -13.76 -0.48 -2.74
CA LYS A 61 -15.14 -0.37 -3.27
C LYS A 61 -15.38 -1.28 -4.47
N LYS A 62 -14.35 -1.56 -5.29
CA LYS A 62 -14.45 -2.53 -6.39
C LYS A 62 -14.67 -3.95 -5.85
N LEU A 63 -13.90 -4.38 -4.85
CA LEU A 63 -14.08 -5.68 -4.20
C LEU A 63 -15.46 -5.79 -3.54
N TYR A 64 -15.95 -4.72 -2.92
CA TYR A 64 -17.30 -4.67 -2.36
C TYR A 64 -18.39 -4.84 -3.44
N ARG A 65 -18.29 -4.11 -4.57
CA ARG A 65 -19.24 -4.22 -5.71
C ARG A 65 -19.28 -5.62 -6.32
N LEU A 66 -18.19 -6.37 -6.21
CA LEU A 66 -18.06 -7.74 -6.70
C LEU A 66 -18.41 -8.81 -5.65
N ASN A 67 -18.96 -8.41 -4.49
CA ASN A 67 -19.26 -9.30 -3.38
C ASN A 67 -18.04 -10.13 -2.93
N ALA A 68 -16.83 -9.58 -3.01
CA ALA A 68 -15.61 -10.24 -2.53
C ALA A 68 -15.25 -9.83 -1.08
N LEU A 69 -15.82 -8.72 -0.61
CA LEU A 69 -15.51 -8.10 0.68
C LEU A 69 -16.75 -7.44 1.27
N ARG A 70 -16.82 -7.38 2.61
CA ARG A 70 -17.90 -6.74 3.37
C ARG A 70 -17.53 -5.34 3.88
N LEU A 71 -18.47 -4.39 3.81
CA LEU A 71 -18.33 -3.10 4.49
C LEU A 71 -18.69 -3.19 5.98
N LEU A 72 -17.86 -2.57 6.82
CA LEU A 72 -18.04 -2.44 8.26
C LEU A 72 -18.63 -1.09 8.60
N ARG A 73 -19.57 -1.04 9.55
CA ARG A 73 -19.99 0.23 10.15
C ARG A 73 -18.88 0.75 11.07
N LEU A 74 -18.80 2.07 11.26
CA LEU A 74 -17.71 2.70 12.01
C LEU A 74 -17.49 2.13 13.43
N SER A 75 -18.58 1.85 14.16
CA SER A 75 -18.55 1.30 15.52
C SER A 75 -18.60 -0.22 15.58
N GLU A 76 -18.69 -0.88 14.43
CA GLU A 76 -18.73 -2.33 14.36
C GLU A 76 -17.35 -2.92 14.66
N PRO A 77 -17.22 -3.87 15.59
CA PRO A 77 -15.94 -4.48 15.89
C PRO A 77 -15.53 -5.47 14.79
N PHE A 78 -14.22 -5.52 14.52
CA PHE A 78 -13.62 -6.60 13.74
C PHE A 78 -12.61 -7.37 14.58
N CYS A 79 -12.80 -8.68 14.62
CA CYS A 79 -12.06 -9.60 15.48
C CYS A 79 -10.78 -10.13 14.88
N GLY A 80 -10.62 -10.02 13.56
CA GLY A 80 -9.45 -10.50 12.85
C GLY A 80 -8.32 -9.48 12.79
N VAL A 81 -7.39 -9.73 11.87
CA VAL A 81 -6.29 -8.83 11.57
C VAL A 81 -6.83 -7.59 10.90
N VAL A 82 -6.45 -6.41 11.39
CA VAL A 82 -6.84 -5.14 10.77
C VAL A 82 -5.63 -4.37 10.30
N LEU A 83 -5.57 -4.11 9.00
CA LEU A 83 -4.51 -3.33 8.37
C LEU A 83 -4.78 -1.85 8.56
N THR A 84 -3.84 -1.18 9.24
CA THR A 84 -3.92 0.26 9.50
C THR A 84 -2.54 0.90 9.55
N PRO A 85 -2.37 2.12 9.01
CA PRO A 85 -1.12 2.86 9.13
C PRO A 85 -0.80 3.27 10.58
N SER A 86 -1.78 3.21 11.48
CA SER A 86 -1.59 3.56 12.91
C SER A 86 -1.09 2.39 13.77
N ALA A 87 -0.87 1.21 13.19
CA ALA A 87 -0.43 0.02 13.92
C ALA A 87 1.09 0.02 14.15
N THR A 88 1.52 -0.64 15.22
CA THR A 88 2.94 -0.81 15.58
C THR A 88 3.47 -2.20 15.26
N GLU A 89 2.63 -3.24 15.38
CA GLU A 89 3.02 -4.61 15.08
C GLU A 89 2.90 -4.88 13.58
N ILE A 90 3.91 -5.50 12.99
CA ILE A 90 3.94 -5.83 11.56
C ILE A 90 3.27 -7.18 11.33
N VAL A 91 2.52 -7.31 10.24
CA VAL A 91 1.96 -8.60 9.80
C VAL A 91 3.07 -9.65 9.70
N SER A 92 2.85 -10.81 10.30
CA SER A 92 3.79 -11.93 10.23
C SER A 92 3.04 -13.27 10.12
N PRO A 93 3.73 -14.37 9.78
CA PRO A 93 3.10 -15.70 9.74
C PRO A 93 2.44 -16.14 11.05
N ALA A 94 2.82 -15.56 12.21
CA ALA A 94 2.15 -15.78 13.50
C ALA A 94 0.66 -15.35 13.50
N ASP A 95 0.26 -14.45 12.60
CA ASP A 95 -1.12 -13.98 12.52
C ASP A 95 -2.06 -14.97 11.80
N ARG A 96 -1.53 -16.07 11.27
CA ARG A 96 -2.27 -17.05 10.45
C ARG A 96 -3.52 -17.59 11.13
N ASP A 97 -3.44 -17.94 12.41
CA ASP A 97 -4.58 -18.51 13.14
C ASP A 97 -5.70 -17.48 13.33
N ILE A 98 -5.35 -16.21 13.57
CA ILE A 98 -6.30 -15.11 13.68
C ILE A 98 -6.98 -14.87 12.32
N VAL A 99 -6.21 -14.90 11.23
CA VAL A 99 -6.73 -14.73 9.87
C VAL A 99 -7.69 -15.86 9.50
N LEU A 100 -7.34 -17.12 9.79
CA LEU A 100 -8.20 -18.26 9.50
C LEU A 100 -9.51 -18.25 10.27
N GLN A 101 -9.49 -17.83 11.53
CA GLN A 101 -10.68 -17.84 12.40
C GLN A 101 -11.58 -16.62 12.18
N ASN A 102 -10.99 -15.44 11.97
CA ASN A 102 -11.70 -14.17 12.04
C ASN A 102 -11.54 -13.29 10.79
N GLY A 103 -10.62 -13.62 9.89
CA GLY A 103 -10.40 -12.93 8.62
C GLY A 103 -9.49 -11.71 8.70
N VAL A 104 -9.53 -10.92 7.63
CA VAL A 104 -8.72 -9.70 7.44
C VAL A 104 -9.61 -8.51 7.14
N ALA A 105 -9.33 -7.37 7.76
CA ALA A 105 -9.96 -6.10 7.43
C ALA A 105 -8.92 -5.03 7.09
N VAL A 106 -9.35 -4.05 6.29
CA VAL A 106 -8.54 -2.88 5.92
C VAL A 106 -9.30 -1.58 6.23
N VAL A 107 -8.57 -0.52 6.56
CA VAL A 107 -9.12 0.83 6.70
C VAL A 107 -8.88 1.59 5.39
N ASP A 108 -9.93 1.78 4.59
CA ASP A 108 -9.89 2.54 3.34
C ASP A 108 -10.02 4.03 3.63
N CYS A 109 -8.88 4.70 3.61
CA CYS A 109 -8.76 6.14 3.80
C CYS A 109 -7.77 6.72 2.80
N SER A 110 -7.95 7.99 2.45
CA SER A 110 -6.98 8.65 1.60
C SER A 110 -5.72 8.96 2.40
N TRP A 111 -4.55 8.82 1.77
CA TRP A 111 -3.27 9.20 2.37
C TRP A 111 -3.21 10.67 2.82
N LYS A 112 -4.10 11.53 2.29
CA LYS A 112 -4.15 12.95 2.57
C LYS A 112 -4.97 13.27 3.83
N GLU A 113 -5.81 12.35 4.28
CA GLU A 113 -6.81 12.61 5.32
C GLU A 113 -6.76 11.57 6.46
N LEU A 114 -5.57 11.05 6.77
CA LEU A 114 -5.36 10.14 7.90
C LEU A 114 -5.77 10.74 9.24
N ASP A 115 -5.60 12.05 9.41
CA ASP A 115 -5.96 12.78 10.63
C ASP A 115 -7.48 12.90 10.84
N ALA A 116 -8.26 12.81 9.76
CA ALA A 116 -9.72 12.87 9.83
C ALA A 116 -10.34 11.54 10.27
N VAL A 117 -9.58 10.45 10.25
CA VAL A 117 -10.08 9.12 10.61
C VAL A 117 -10.28 9.04 12.13
N PRO A 118 -11.48 8.72 12.62
CA PRO A 118 -11.77 8.65 14.04
C PRO A 118 -11.30 7.30 14.64
N TRP A 119 -9.98 7.09 14.68
CA TRP A 119 -9.33 5.85 15.14
C TRP A 119 -9.86 5.34 16.48
N ARG A 120 -10.19 6.24 17.41
CA ARG A 120 -10.71 5.91 18.76
C ARG A 120 -12.10 5.26 18.76
N LYS A 121 -12.89 5.44 17.69
CA LYS A 121 -14.24 4.86 17.57
C LYS A 121 -14.22 3.45 16.97
N MET A 122 -13.16 3.12 16.24
CA MET A 122 -12.98 1.80 15.66
C MET A 122 -12.60 0.79 16.73
N ARG A 123 -13.13 -0.42 16.60
CA ARG A 123 -12.82 -1.53 17.50
C ARG A 123 -12.09 -2.61 16.72
N MET A 124 -10.75 -2.55 16.79
CA MET A 124 -9.84 -3.46 16.10
C MET A 124 -9.24 -4.42 17.13
N SER A 125 -9.35 -5.73 16.90
CA SER A 125 -8.80 -6.73 17.82
C SER A 125 -7.28 -6.87 17.66
N ALA A 126 -6.81 -7.02 16.42
CA ALA A 126 -5.40 -7.20 16.09
C ALA A 126 -4.97 -6.19 15.01
N PRO A 127 -4.71 -4.91 15.36
CA PRO A 127 -4.19 -3.95 14.40
C PRO A 127 -2.77 -4.33 13.96
N ARG A 128 -2.51 -4.31 12.65
CA ARG A 128 -1.22 -4.64 12.04
C ARG A 128 -0.82 -3.63 10.98
N LEU A 129 0.50 -3.42 10.86
CA LEU A 129 1.15 -2.68 9.81
C LEU A 129 1.67 -3.65 8.75
N LEU A 130 1.60 -3.28 7.48
CA LEU A 130 2.22 -4.10 6.43
C LEU A 130 3.72 -3.86 6.37
N PRO A 131 4.52 -4.91 6.15
CA PRO A 131 5.94 -4.73 5.85
C PRO A 131 6.13 -4.06 4.48
N LEU A 132 7.37 -3.66 4.21
CA LEU A 132 7.78 -3.06 2.96
C LEU A 132 7.41 -3.97 1.78
N LEU A 133 6.58 -3.44 0.89
CA LEU A 133 6.22 -4.07 -0.36
C LEU A 133 6.12 -2.99 -1.44
N MET A 134 6.37 -3.40 -2.67
CA MET A 134 6.32 -2.55 -3.85
C MET A 134 4.92 -2.58 -4.44
N ALA A 135 4.35 -1.40 -4.68
CA ALA A 135 3.06 -1.30 -5.34
C ALA A 135 3.16 -1.74 -6.81
N ALA A 136 2.21 -2.57 -7.24
CA ALA A 136 2.00 -2.95 -8.64
C ALA A 136 0.74 -2.28 -9.22
N ASN A 137 0.00 -1.53 -8.40
CA ASN A 137 -1.15 -0.79 -8.85
C ASN A 137 -0.79 0.30 -9.88
N PRO A 138 -1.70 0.64 -10.83
CA PRO A 138 -1.41 1.60 -11.89
C PRO A 138 -1.08 3.02 -11.42
N VAL A 139 -1.48 3.40 -10.20
CA VAL A 139 -1.36 4.77 -9.68
C VAL A 139 0.03 5.00 -9.05
N ASN A 140 0.54 4.01 -8.33
CA ASN A 140 1.76 4.09 -7.53
C ASN A 140 2.78 3.02 -7.92
N TYR A 141 2.72 2.48 -9.15
CA TYR A 141 3.59 1.40 -9.60
C TYR A 141 5.07 1.66 -9.26
N GLY A 142 5.71 0.67 -8.65
CA GLY A 142 7.12 0.73 -8.25
C GLY A 142 7.40 1.64 -7.05
N ARG A 143 6.39 2.18 -6.36
CA ARG A 143 6.59 2.95 -5.12
C ARG A 143 6.56 2.04 -3.89
N PRO A 144 7.54 2.17 -2.97
CA PRO A 144 7.58 1.38 -1.75
C PRO A 144 6.44 1.80 -0.79
N SER A 145 5.80 0.81 -0.15
CA SER A 145 4.77 0.98 0.88
C SER A 145 3.58 1.85 0.46
N LYS A 146 3.31 1.96 -0.86
CA LYS A 146 2.15 2.69 -1.43
C LYS A 146 1.14 1.73 -2.04
N LEU A 147 0.84 0.68 -1.29
CA LEU A 147 -0.16 -0.33 -1.64
C LEU A 147 -1.57 0.26 -1.58
N ASN A 148 -2.46 -0.24 -2.43
CA ASN A 148 -3.89 -0.01 -2.32
C ASN A 148 -4.56 -1.06 -1.42
N CYS A 149 -5.85 -0.88 -1.12
CA CYS A 149 -6.59 -1.78 -0.22
C CYS A 149 -6.63 -3.24 -0.71
N ALA A 150 -6.72 -3.48 -2.02
CA ALA A 150 -6.69 -4.84 -2.57
C ALA A 150 -5.30 -5.51 -2.42
N GLU A 151 -4.23 -4.79 -2.75
CA GLU A 151 -2.85 -5.25 -2.54
C GLU A 151 -2.55 -5.48 -1.06
N ALA A 152 -3.06 -4.62 -0.19
CA ALA A 152 -2.88 -4.74 1.25
C ALA A 152 -3.51 -6.04 1.78
N LEU A 153 -4.76 -6.33 1.38
CA LEU A 153 -5.43 -7.58 1.73
C LEU A 153 -4.67 -8.80 1.17
N ALA A 154 -4.29 -8.75 -0.11
CA ALA A 154 -3.56 -9.84 -0.75
C ALA A 154 -2.18 -10.07 -0.13
N ALA A 155 -1.46 -9.00 0.22
CA ALA A 155 -0.17 -9.06 0.91
C ALA A 155 -0.29 -9.79 2.24
N THR A 156 -1.29 -9.43 3.06
CA THR A 156 -1.51 -10.10 4.35
C THR A 156 -1.80 -11.58 4.17
N LEU A 157 -2.70 -11.94 3.25
CA LEU A 157 -3.01 -13.33 2.93
C LEU A 157 -1.76 -14.10 2.47
N ALA A 158 -0.95 -13.49 1.60
CA ALA A 158 0.30 -14.09 1.14
C ALA A 158 1.30 -14.31 2.30
N ILE A 159 1.52 -13.31 3.15
CA ILE A 159 2.46 -13.40 4.28
C ILE A 159 2.06 -14.52 5.24
N VAL A 160 0.76 -14.69 5.53
CA VAL A 160 0.29 -15.78 6.42
C VAL A 160 0.21 -17.16 5.73
N GLY A 161 0.67 -17.27 4.48
CA GLY A 161 0.73 -18.52 3.72
C GLY A 161 -0.57 -18.91 3.00
N LEU A 162 -1.54 -18.01 2.89
CA LEU A 162 -2.79 -18.20 2.13
C LEU A 162 -2.65 -17.64 0.72
N MET A 163 -1.71 -18.20 -0.04
CA MET A 163 -1.34 -17.68 -1.36
C MET A 163 -2.47 -17.80 -2.40
N ASP A 164 -3.27 -18.86 -2.33
CA ASP A 164 -4.41 -19.07 -3.24
C ASP A 164 -5.53 -18.05 -3.00
N ASP A 165 -5.79 -17.73 -1.73
CA ASP A 165 -6.73 -16.67 -1.35
C ASP A 165 -6.19 -15.30 -1.81
N ALA A 166 -4.90 -15.05 -1.63
CA ALA A 166 -4.26 -13.82 -2.11
C ALA A 166 -4.41 -13.66 -3.63
N ARG A 167 -4.12 -14.71 -4.40
CA ARG A 167 -4.29 -14.72 -5.87
C ARG A 167 -5.75 -14.50 -6.26
N SER A 168 -6.68 -15.06 -5.51
CA SER A 168 -8.11 -14.89 -5.71
C SER A 168 -8.57 -13.43 -5.54
N VAL A 169 -8.07 -12.72 -4.52
CA VAL A 169 -8.33 -11.28 -4.34
C VAL A 169 -7.78 -10.48 -5.53
N MET A 170 -6.57 -10.80 -5.98
CA MET A 170 -5.91 -10.06 -7.03
C MET A 170 -6.43 -10.39 -8.43
N ALA A 171 -7.10 -11.52 -8.63
CA ALA A 171 -7.66 -11.95 -9.92
C ALA A 171 -8.73 -10.98 -10.47
N TYR A 172 -9.36 -10.18 -9.62
CA TYR A 172 -10.29 -9.12 -10.03
C TYR A 172 -9.61 -7.93 -10.73
N PHE A 173 -8.28 -7.89 -10.75
CA PHE A 173 -7.48 -6.80 -11.28
C PHE A 173 -6.54 -7.31 -12.37
N SER A 174 -6.49 -6.62 -13.50
CA SER A 174 -5.66 -6.99 -14.66
C SER A 174 -4.16 -7.02 -14.34
N TRP A 175 -3.72 -6.20 -13.40
CA TRP A 175 -2.33 -6.11 -12.93
C TRP A 175 -2.05 -6.99 -11.70
N GLY A 176 -3.02 -7.81 -11.27
CA GLY A 176 -2.92 -8.58 -10.03
C GLY A 176 -1.78 -9.60 -10.02
N ALA A 177 -1.45 -10.20 -11.16
CA ALA A 177 -0.30 -11.11 -11.28
C ALA A 177 1.03 -10.38 -11.04
N SER A 178 1.17 -9.18 -11.61
CA SER A 178 2.38 -8.36 -11.47
C SER A 178 2.69 -7.99 -10.02
N PHE A 179 1.69 -7.91 -9.15
CA PHE A 179 1.91 -7.69 -7.72
C PHE A 179 2.77 -8.80 -7.10
N PHE A 180 2.50 -10.06 -7.43
CA PHE A 180 3.27 -11.19 -6.91
C PHE A 180 4.62 -11.32 -7.61
N ASP A 181 4.72 -10.94 -8.88
CA ASP A 181 5.99 -10.99 -9.61
C ASP A 181 6.99 -9.97 -9.05
N VAL A 182 6.54 -8.73 -8.82
CA VAL A 182 7.39 -7.66 -8.29
C VAL A 182 7.80 -7.93 -6.84
N ASN A 183 6.93 -8.56 -6.05
CA ASN A 183 7.18 -8.80 -4.62
C ASN A 183 7.59 -10.25 -4.31
N GLY A 184 7.95 -11.06 -5.31
CA GLY A 184 8.15 -12.50 -5.14
C GLY A 184 9.20 -12.84 -4.07
N GLU A 185 10.35 -12.15 -4.12
CA GLU A 185 11.44 -12.33 -3.15
C GLU A 185 11.04 -11.89 -1.74
N LEU A 186 10.45 -10.70 -1.62
CA LEU A 186 9.99 -10.15 -0.33
C LEU A 186 8.95 -11.06 0.32
N LEU A 187 7.94 -11.50 -0.42
CA LEU A 187 6.89 -12.38 0.09
C LEU A 187 7.46 -13.75 0.50
N ALA A 188 8.35 -14.33 -0.30
CA ALA A 188 9.00 -15.59 0.04
C ALA A 188 9.88 -15.47 1.31
N GLY A 189 10.54 -14.32 1.50
CA GLY A 189 11.29 -14.02 2.71
C GLY A 189 10.39 -13.86 3.93
N TYR A 190 9.31 -13.06 3.83
CA TYR A 190 8.37 -12.85 4.93
C TYR A 190 7.65 -14.12 5.37
N GLN A 191 7.35 -15.03 4.45
CA GLN A 191 6.75 -16.34 4.77
C GLN A 191 7.67 -17.24 5.61
N GLN A 192 8.99 -17.01 5.59
CA GLN A 192 9.95 -17.79 6.39
C GLN A 192 10.14 -17.22 7.80
N CYS A 193 9.69 -15.99 8.06
CA CYS A 193 9.78 -15.37 9.37
C CYS A 193 8.77 -15.97 10.36
N ALA A 194 9.11 -16.05 11.64
CA ALA A 194 8.19 -16.53 12.67
C ALA A 194 7.33 -15.42 13.28
N ASN A 195 7.84 -14.19 13.37
CA ASN A 195 7.23 -13.11 14.14
C ASN A 195 7.49 -11.72 13.52
N SER A 196 6.78 -10.70 14.03
CA SER A 196 6.91 -9.31 13.57
C SER A 196 8.34 -8.75 13.65
N ALA A 197 9.15 -9.18 14.62
CA ALA A 197 10.52 -8.68 14.77
C ALA A 197 11.45 -9.25 13.69
N GLU A 198 11.29 -10.54 13.36
CA GLU A 198 12.02 -11.18 12.25
C GLU A 198 11.63 -10.58 10.90
N VAL A 199 10.35 -10.28 10.70
CA VAL A 199 9.89 -9.57 9.49
C VAL A 199 10.56 -8.20 9.36
N SER A 200 10.64 -7.44 10.47
CA SER A 200 11.34 -6.14 10.49
C SER A 200 12.83 -6.28 10.19
N ALA A 201 13.50 -7.27 10.79
CA ALA A 201 14.93 -7.50 10.59
C ALA A 201 15.25 -7.95 9.15
N PHE A 202 14.40 -8.81 8.57
CA PHE A 202 14.52 -9.20 7.17
C PHE A 202 14.35 -7.98 6.24
N GLN A 203 13.33 -7.15 6.51
CA GLN A 203 13.10 -5.93 5.76
C GLN A 203 14.30 -4.98 5.80
N GLU A 204 14.88 -4.74 6.98
CA GLU A 204 16.02 -3.84 7.13
C GLU A 204 17.24 -4.35 6.35
N LYS A 205 17.52 -5.64 6.44
CA LYS A 205 18.59 -6.29 5.68
C LYS A 205 18.37 -6.19 4.16
N TYR A 206 17.14 -6.38 3.70
CA TYR A 206 16.79 -6.26 2.28
C TYR A 206 17.06 -4.82 1.79
N VAL A 207 16.60 -3.81 2.53
CA VAL A 207 16.84 -2.40 2.18
C VAL A 207 18.32 -2.07 2.17
N GLU A 208 19.11 -2.53 3.15
CA GLU A 208 20.55 -2.31 3.17
C GLU A 208 21.25 -2.92 1.94
N THR A 209 20.84 -4.14 1.55
CA THR A 209 21.38 -4.83 0.38
C THR A 209 21.06 -4.07 -0.90
N GLU A 210 19.80 -3.65 -1.09
CA GLU A 210 19.37 -2.87 -2.26
C GLU A 210 20.07 -1.50 -2.35
N LEU A 211 20.31 -0.83 -1.22
CA LEU A 211 21.05 0.42 -1.17
C LEU A 211 22.48 0.22 -1.66
N ARG A 212 23.17 -0.82 -1.14
CA ARG A 212 24.53 -1.16 -1.55
C ARG A 212 24.62 -1.51 -3.04
N GLU A 213 23.70 -2.32 -3.54
CA GLU A 213 23.64 -2.67 -4.96
C GLU A 213 23.31 -1.47 -5.84
N SER A 214 22.44 -0.58 -5.37
CA SER A 214 22.15 0.66 -6.06
C SER A 214 23.35 1.60 -6.09
N GLU A 215 24.16 1.67 -5.04
CA GLU A 215 25.41 2.45 -5.02
C GLU A 215 26.41 1.89 -6.02
N VAL A 216 26.60 0.57 -6.07
CA VAL A 216 27.44 -0.08 -7.08
C VAL A 216 26.96 0.25 -8.49
N ARG A 217 25.66 0.16 -8.76
CA ARG A 217 25.07 0.51 -10.06
C ARG A 217 25.28 1.98 -10.42
N ARG A 218 25.20 2.90 -9.46
CA ARG A 218 25.44 4.34 -9.69
C ARG A 218 26.93 4.69 -9.81
N ALA A 219 27.80 3.90 -9.18
CA ALA A 219 29.25 4.07 -9.26
C ALA A 219 29.85 3.50 -10.55
N LEU A 220 29.05 2.82 -11.38
CA LEU A 220 29.46 2.47 -12.74
C LEU A 220 29.65 3.75 -13.54
N ASP A 221 30.88 3.97 -14.00
CA ASP A 221 31.22 5.06 -14.89
C ASP A 221 30.64 4.77 -16.28
N LEU A 222 29.55 5.45 -16.62
CA LEU A 222 28.89 5.33 -17.91
C LEU A 222 29.78 5.85 -19.06
N ASP A 223 30.72 6.76 -18.78
CA ASP A 223 31.63 7.32 -19.77
C ASP A 223 32.77 6.33 -20.11
N ALA A 224 33.05 5.39 -19.22
CA ALA A 224 34.00 4.30 -19.45
C ALA A 224 33.38 3.06 -20.13
N MET A 225 32.06 3.06 -20.39
CA MET A 225 31.42 1.95 -21.10
C MET A 225 31.65 2.08 -22.62
N ASP A 226 32.42 1.14 -23.18
CA ASP A 226 32.63 1.05 -24.62
C ASP A 226 31.33 0.57 -25.32
N LEU A 227 30.59 1.53 -25.88
CA LEU A 227 29.35 1.29 -26.63
C LEU A 227 29.59 1.02 -28.12
N SER A 228 30.85 0.90 -28.57
CA SER A 228 31.14 0.65 -29.99
C SER A 228 30.53 -0.66 -30.51
N ASP A 229 30.33 -1.64 -29.64
CA ASP A 229 29.70 -2.93 -29.93
C ASP A 229 28.20 -3.01 -29.57
N ALA A 230 27.61 -1.92 -29.03
CA ALA A 230 26.22 -1.92 -28.59
C ALA A 230 25.27 -1.93 -29.80
N ARG A 231 24.51 -3.03 -29.95
CA ARG A 231 23.49 -3.14 -31.00
C ARG A 231 22.21 -2.39 -30.62
N PRO A 232 21.50 -1.76 -31.58
CA PRO A 232 20.23 -1.12 -31.31
C PRO A 232 19.18 -2.11 -30.77
N LEU A 233 18.60 -1.80 -29.60
CA LEU A 233 17.56 -2.62 -28.94
C LEU A 233 16.28 -2.82 -29.77
N ASN A 234 16.10 -2.05 -30.85
CA ASN A 234 14.97 -2.13 -31.76
C ASN A 234 15.23 -2.99 -33.01
N GLU A 235 16.38 -3.68 -33.12
CA GLU A 235 16.62 -4.68 -34.17
C GLU A 235 15.76 -5.92 -33.96
N ARG A 236 14.45 -5.81 -34.21
CA ARG A 236 13.60 -6.98 -34.40
C ARG A 236 14.11 -7.76 -35.62
N ARG A 237 14.14 -9.10 -35.53
CA ARG A 237 14.38 -10.07 -36.61
C ARG A 237 13.30 -10.02 -37.73
N GLY A 238 13.03 -8.85 -38.29
CA GLY A 238 12.09 -8.65 -39.38
C GLY A 238 12.59 -7.57 -40.32
N ARG A 239 12.59 -7.87 -41.63
CA ARG A 239 13.01 -6.96 -42.72
C ARG A 239 12.49 -5.53 -42.51
N LEU A 240 13.37 -4.60 -42.17
CA LEU A 240 13.09 -3.17 -42.27
C LEU A 240 12.86 -2.81 -43.75
N LYS A 241 11.71 -2.21 -44.06
CA LYS A 241 11.57 -1.39 -45.29
C LYS A 241 12.44 -0.14 -45.12
N LYS A 242 13.20 0.17 -46.17
CA LYS A 242 14.19 1.26 -46.35
C LYS A 242 14.22 2.34 -45.24
N ARG A 243 15.37 2.44 -44.58
CA ARG A 243 15.79 3.53 -43.68
C ARG A 243 15.77 4.87 -44.44
N HIS A 244 15.22 5.92 -43.83
CA HIS A 244 15.69 7.29 -44.11
C HIS A 244 17.03 7.46 -43.40
N GLU A 245 18.04 7.85 -44.17
CA GLU A 245 19.41 8.05 -43.72
C GLU A 245 19.52 9.43 -43.09
N TRP A 246 19.78 9.48 -41.78
CA TRP A 246 20.12 10.73 -41.11
C TRP A 246 21.58 11.05 -41.44
N GLN A 247 21.79 12.01 -42.33
CA GLN A 247 23.13 12.53 -42.63
C GLN A 247 23.59 13.37 -41.44
N GLN A 248 24.71 12.98 -40.82
CA GLN A 248 25.42 13.87 -39.91
C GLN A 248 26.18 14.89 -40.76
N PRO A 249 26.06 16.20 -40.47
CA PRO A 249 26.91 17.20 -41.11
C PRO A 249 28.36 16.89 -40.74
N SER A 250 29.20 16.64 -41.74
CA SER A 250 30.65 16.58 -41.56
C SER A 250 31.12 17.98 -41.15
N LEU A 251 31.64 18.11 -39.93
CA LEU A 251 32.43 19.27 -39.54
C LEU A 251 33.71 19.25 -40.38
N SER A 252 33.79 20.12 -41.38
CA SER A 252 35.03 20.42 -42.09
C SER A 252 35.94 21.25 -41.18
N GLU A 253 37.23 20.93 -41.16
CA GLU A 253 38.27 21.54 -40.33
C GLU A 253 38.63 23.00 -40.73
N ASP A 254 37.76 23.70 -41.46
CA ASP A 254 38.05 25.02 -42.04
C ASP A 254 37.50 26.23 -41.25
N ASP A 255 36.71 26.03 -40.19
CA ASP A 255 36.18 27.15 -39.37
C ASP A 255 37.12 27.59 -38.24
N ALA A 256 38.42 27.28 -38.35
CA ALA A 256 39.46 27.75 -37.44
C ALA A 256 40.32 28.83 -38.12
N LYS A 257 39.73 30.01 -38.41
CA LYS A 257 40.42 31.32 -38.56
C LYS A 257 39.44 32.44 -38.95
N ASN A 258 38.99 33.21 -37.96
CA ASN A 258 39.06 34.67 -38.05
C ASN A 258 38.92 35.29 -36.64
N GLU A 259 40.06 35.59 -36.01
CA GLU A 259 40.18 36.67 -35.02
C GLU A 259 39.82 37.97 -35.76
N SER A 260 39.13 38.99 -35.25
CA SER A 260 39.38 39.82 -34.07
C SER A 260 38.60 41.12 -34.28
N ALA A 261 38.18 41.75 -33.16
CA ALA A 261 37.94 43.18 -32.92
C ALA A 261 37.20 44.06 -33.94
N GLU A 262 36.16 44.75 -33.47
CA GLU A 262 36.13 46.23 -33.46
C GLU A 262 35.05 46.73 -32.48
N GLU A 263 35.50 47.49 -31.49
CA GLU A 263 34.69 48.44 -30.70
C GLU A 263 34.37 49.63 -31.62
N ASP A 264 33.16 50.18 -31.56
CA ASP A 264 32.96 51.61 -31.81
C ASP A 264 31.62 52.10 -31.22
N ASP A 265 31.77 53.01 -30.25
CA ASP A 265 30.78 53.98 -29.75
C ASP A 265 30.54 55.05 -30.85
N PRO A 266 29.33 55.64 -30.93
CA PRO A 266 29.33 57.09 -30.73
C PRO A 266 28.10 57.60 -29.97
N GLY A 267 28.36 58.29 -28.86
CA GLY A 267 27.40 59.16 -28.20
C GLY A 267 27.21 60.55 -28.85
N SER A 268 26.13 61.19 -28.39
CA SER A 268 25.83 62.66 -28.38
C SER A 268 25.34 63.26 -29.73
N ASP A 269 24.39 64.19 -29.80
CA ASP A 269 24.02 65.24 -28.83
C ASP A 269 22.68 65.95 -29.18
N ASP A 270 21.98 66.34 -28.11
CA ASP A 270 21.11 67.48 -27.80
C ASP A 270 20.05 68.16 -28.72
N GLY A 271 18.86 68.33 -28.11
CA GLY A 271 18.28 69.64 -27.76
C GLY A 271 17.21 70.23 -28.71
N THR A 272 16.17 70.99 -28.30
CA THR A 272 15.75 71.62 -27.03
C THR A 272 14.34 72.24 -27.23
N SER A 273 13.57 72.37 -26.13
CA SER A 273 12.49 73.34 -25.77
C SER A 273 11.25 73.55 -26.66
N GLY A 274 10.08 73.96 -26.16
CA GLY A 274 9.62 74.31 -24.82
C GLY A 274 8.34 75.17 -24.92
N SER A 275 7.44 75.04 -23.94
CA SER A 275 6.58 76.07 -23.31
C SER A 275 5.69 75.41 -22.28
#